data_AF-A0AAW1QJH7-F1
#
_entry.id   AF-A0AAW1QJH7-F1
#
_cell.length_a   1.000
_cell.length_b   1.000
_cell.length_c   1.000
_cell.angle_alpha   90.00
_cell.angle_beta   90.00
_cell.angle_gamma   90.00
#
_symmetry.space_group_name_H-M   'P 1'
#
loop_
_entity.id
_entity.type
_entity.pdbx_description
1 polymer ?
#
loop_
_entity_poly.entity_id
_entity_poly.type
_entity_poly.pdbx_seq_one_letter_code
_entity_poly.pdbx_strand_id
1 'polypeptide(L)'
;MTSGRVCVLFVLCFLSASSTLAQVRHLQQTGNSPQPALSQAAQAPSSYYPENSPSDPTFLGYNQAGYNPYGGVNNAITAFNLAAAEVARLTGYDFPRLASLMHLAQYLSLETAAGLNYSSEAQAASAAFAGHFVLAQLAPQDLNDYDDILAQLLQGTSLADARVAASLAEGLSTSLLQNRTNDGTQRFVQVLIQPQGGPAGAYEYAPNQTFPRNQNKANATTFLIPIQTLGTAIPAALLTAHPVGSLEYIADLIYVRDNGRNTSPKDANLTRIARQWYDEASGTGGISVHWNQIALTTLPAGTSLADTAELFAMLNVALADARITYFTIKYRDLTWRPITALRAGSPPQVPAVPDWTPYLPTVPEPEFPSGHSTLSGTAAAVLASFYGTDRVSFSIGGEGPLPNGADPVAPVNFTSFSSVVGEVSLARVVEGVHFRRATQAGEAVGAQVGTYVFNNFGRLVGAFANLSPTLTSPPPPISQPIYNPTVTAIPAGTYSP
;
A
#
# COMPACT_ATOMS: atom_id res chain seq x y z
N MET A 1 -54.62 -14.93 13.46
CA MET A 1 -55.08 -14.12 12.31
C MET A 1 -54.96 -12.67 12.77
N THR A 2 -54.16 -11.75 12.24
CA THR A 2 -53.38 -11.57 10.99
C THR A 2 -52.35 -10.47 11.34
N SER A 3 -51.04 -10.72 11.28
CA SER A 3 -50.16 -10.50 10.11
C SER A 3 -50.01 -9.02 9.70
N GLY A 4 -48.99 -8.33 10.23
CA GLY A 4 -48.47 -7.07 9.69
C GLY A 4 -47.01 -7.25 9.27
N ARG A 5 -46.78 -7.55 7.99
CA ARG A 5 -45.46 -7.71 7.38
C ARG A 5 -44.88 -6.33 7.06
N VAL A 6 -43.71 -6.01 7.61
CA VAL A 6 -42.83 -4.96 7.07
C VAL A 6 -41.91 -5.65 6.06
N CYS A 7 -42.07 -5.31 4.78
CA CYS A 7 -41.15 -5.71 3.71
C CYS A 7 -39.79 -5.05 3.94
N VAL A 8 -38.80 -5.83 4.35
CA VAL A 8 -37.39 -5.48 4.22
C VAL A 8 -36.94 -5.94 2.84
N LEU A 9 -36.56 -4.97 1.99
CA LEU A 9 -36.11 -5.20 0.63
C LEU A 9 -34.74 -5.89 0.65
N PHE A 10 -34.74 -7.18 0.31
CA PHE A 10 -33.55 -7.97 0.01
C PHE A 10 -33.02 -7.59 -1.38
N VAL A 11 -31.95 -6.80 -1.48
CA VAL A 11 -31.14 -6.71 -2.71
C VAL A 11 -29.69 -6.42 -2.31
N LEU A 12 -28.74 -7.04 -3.04
CA LEU A 12 -27.28 -6.82 -3.08
C LEU A 12 -26.40 -7.81 -2.29
N CYS A 13 -26.20 -8.99 -2.88
CA CYS A 13 -25.02 -9.85 -2.62
C CYS A 13 -24.45 -10.52 -3.90
N PHE A 14 -24.62 -9.94 -5.09
CA PHE A 14 -24.11 -10.53 -6.35
C PHE A 14 -23.14 -9.65 -7.15
N LEU A 15 -22.73 -8.47 -6.66
CA LEU A 15 -21.89 -7.55 -7.44
C LEU A 15 -20.37 -7.69 -7.23
N SER A 16 -19.89 -8.27 -6.12
CA SER A 16 -18.43 -8.38 -5.85
C SER A 16 -17.74 -9.59 -6.50
N ALA A 17 -18.49 -10.63 -6.87
CA ALA A 17 -17.95 -11.80 -7.59
C ALA A 17 -17.90 -11.61 -9.11
N SER A 18 -18.68 -10.65 -9.63
CA SER A 18 -18.85 -10.42 -11.08
C SER A 18 -17.71 -9.60 -11.68
N SER A 19 -17.14 -8.67 -10.92
CA SER A 19 -16.04 -7.78 -11.36
C SER A 19 -14.67 -8.47 -11.40
N THR A 20 -14.39 -9.37 -10.43
CA THR A 20 -13.17 -10.18 -10.41
C THR A 20 -13.14 -11.21 -11.54
N LEU A 21 -14.27 -11.85 -11.85
CA LEU A 21 -14.41 -12.73 -13.01
C LEU A 21 -14.33 -11.96 -14.34
N ALA A 22 -14.78 -10.70 -14.40
CA ALA A 22 -14.64 -9.85 -15.58
C ALA A 22 -13.19 -9.40 -15.80
N GLN A 23 -12.46 -8.97 -14.76
CA GLN A 23 -11.04 -8.63 -14.85
C GLN A 23 -10.18 -9.86 -15.22
N VAL A 24 -10.44 -11.03 -14.61
CA VAL A 24 -9.75 -12.28 -14.95
C VAL A 24 -10.07 -12.73 -16.37
N ARG A 25 -11.33 -12.66 -16.83
CA ARG A 25 -11.69 -12.98 -18.22
C ARG A 25 -11.12 -11.97 -19.21
N HIS A 26 -11.04 -10.69 -18.85
CA HIS A 26 -10.50 -9.65 -19.72
C HIS A 26 -8.99 -9.83 -19.93
N LEU A 27 -8.23 -10.10 -18.86
CA LEU A 27 -6.81 -10.43 -18.93
C LEU A 27 -6.52 -11.76 -19.66
N GLN A 28 -7.46 -12.71 -19.63
CA GLN A 28 -7.37 -13.96 -20.40
C GLN A 28 -7.75 -13.80 -21.89
N GLN A 29 -8.61 -12.83 -22.21
CA GLN A 29 -9.08 -12.57 -23.58
C GLN A 29 -8.13 -11.66 -24.38
N THR A 30 -7.40 -10.76 -23.72
CA THR A 30 -6.42 -9.86 -24.38
C THR A 30 -5.16 -10.58 -24.85
N GLY A 31 -4.92 -11.82 -24.43
CA GLY A 31 -3.76 -12.61 -24.87
C GLY A 31 -3.77 -13.04 -26.34
N ASN A 32 -4.90 -12.89 -27.07
CA ASN A 32 -5.06 -13.46 -28.42
C ASN A 32 -5.79 -12.56 -29.43
N SER A 33 -5.90 -11.24 -29.26
CA SER A 33 -6.57 -10.38 -30.26
C SER A 33 -5.98 -8.99 -30.40
N PRO A 34 -5.93 -8.43 -31.63
CA PRO A 34 -5.54 -7.05 -31.85
C PRO A 34 -6.66 -6.11 -31.33
N GLN A 35 -6.29 -5.27 -30.36
CA GLN A 35 -7.07 -4.19 -29.71
C GLN A 35 -8.13 -3.57 -30.64
N PRO A 36 -9.43 -3.58 -30.25
CA PRO A 36 -9.99 -2.46 -29.48
C PRO A 36 -11.14 -2.89 -28.53
N ALA A 37 -10.90 -2.96 -27.22
CA ALA A 37 -11.98 -3.27 -26.25
C ALA A 37 -11.86 -2.60 -24.87
N LEU A 38 -10.89 -1.69 -24.68
CA LEU A 38 -10.63 -1.08 -23.36
C LEU A 38 -11.57 0.09 -23.00
N SER A 39 -12.45 0.54 -23.90
CA SER A 39 -13.31 1.72 -23.68
C SER A 39 -14.67 1.45 -23.02
N GLN A 40 -15.10 0.19 -22.83
CA GLN A 40 -16.47 -0.11 -22.36
C GLN A 40 -16.58 -0.57 -20.89
N ALA A 41 -15.50 -0.95 -20.22
CA ALA A 41 -15.55 -1.44 -18.83
C ALA A 41 -15.65 -0.32 -17.77
N ALA A 42 -15.57 0.96 -18.16
CA ALA A 42 -15.42 2.10 -17.26
C ALA A 42 -16.74 2.81 -16.83
N GLN A 43 -17.93 2.23 -17.04
CA GLN A 43 -19.20 2.97 -16.94
C GLN A 43 -20.06 2.80 -15.67
N ALA A 44 -19.53 2.40 -14.50
CA ALA A 44 -20.34 2.47 -13.26
C ALA A 44 -19.53 2.64 -11.95
N PRO A 45 -19.15 3.88 -11.56
CA PRO A 45 -18.33 4.16 -10.38
C PRO A 45 -19.08 4.23 -9.04
N SER A 46 -20.42 4.16 -9.01
CA SER A 46 -21.20 4.72 -7.89
C SER A 46 -21.67 3.76 -6.79
N SER A 47 -21.14 2.54 -6.67
CA SER A 47 -21.70 1.55 -5.71
C SER A 47 -20.76 1.04 -4.61
N TYR A 48 -19.60 1.67 -4.39
CA TYR A 48 -18.65 1.18 -3.38
C TYR A 48 -18.07 2.19 -2.39
N TYR A 49 -18.49 3.46 -2.41
CA TYR A 49 -17.81 4.49 -1.60
C TYR A 49 -18.73 5.22 -0.62
N PRO A 50 -18.30 5.43 0.64
CA PRO A 50 -18.94 6.37 1.55
C PRO A 50 -18.77 7.82 1.03
N GLU A 51 -19.85 8.61 1.10
CA GLU A 51 -20.05 9.93 0.48
C GLU A 51 -19.18 11.09 1.04
N ASN A 52 -17.99 10.84 1.59
CA ASN A 52 -17.16 11.91 2.17
C ASN A 52 -15.68 11.79 1.79
N SER A 53 -15.36 11.75 0.49
CA SER A 53 -14.01 12.12 0.05
C SER A 53 -13.92 13.65 0.01
N PRO A 54 -13.06 14.29 0.83
CA PRO A 54 -12.90 15.74 0.75
C PRO A 54 -12.38 16.11 -0.64
N SER A 55 -13.05 17.07 -1.26
CA SER A 55 -12.63 17.72 -2.49
C SER A 55 -11.41 18.61 -2.22
N ASP A 56 -10.21 18.04 -2.25
CA ASP A 56 -8.99 18.81 -2.46
C ASP A 56 -8.30 18.34 -3.74
N PRO A 57 -8.59 18.96 -4.90
CA PRO A 57 -8.13 18.48 -6.20
C PRO A 57 -6.66 18.84 -6.53
N THR A 58 -5.87 19.39 -5.60
CA THR A 58 -4.47 19.76 -5.89
C THR A 58 -3.56 19.60 -4.68
N PHE A 59 -3.45 18.40 -4.12
CA PHE A 59 -2.27 18.11 -3.30
C PHE A 59 -1.09 17.86 -4.25
N LEU A 60 -0.24 18.88 -4.42
CA LEU A 60 1.16 18.78 -4.90
C LEU A 60 1.46 18.65 -6.40
N GLY A 61 0.55 18.88 -7.34
CA GLY A 61 0.93 18.85 -8.77
C GLY A 61 1.64 17.55 -9.18
N TYR A 62 1.22 16.42 -8.59
CA TYR A 62 1.81 15.09 -8.79
C TYR A 62 1.80 14.64 -10.26
N ASN A 63 0.93 15.24 -11.07
CA ASN A 63 0.88 15.07 -12.52
C ASN A 63 2.01 15.79 -13.27
N GLN A 64 2.94 16.45 -12.56
CA GLN A 64 4.15 17.04 -13.12
C GLN A 64 5.34 16.10 -12.93
N ALA A 65 5.83 15.51 -14.02
CA ALA A 65 6.95 14.56 -13.98
C ALA A 65 8.27 15.15 -13.41
N GLY A 66 8.40 16.48 -13.43
CA GLY A 66 9.55 17.22 -12.92
C GLY A 66 9.42 17.73 -11.48
N TYR A 67 8.32 17.44 -10.78
CA TYR A 67 8.08 17.92 -9.43
C TYR A 67 8.17 16.78 -8.40
N ASN A 68 9.27 16.75 -7.65
CA ASN A 68 9.39 15.96 -6.42
C ASN A 68 9.41 16.91 -5.21
N PRO A 69 8.32 16.99 -4.43
CA PRO A 69 8.25 17.91 -3.29
C PRO A 69 9.16 17.50 -2.12
N TYR A 70 9.69 16.27 -2.15
CA TYR A 70 10.44 15.69 -1.04
C TYR A 70 11.96 15.71 -1.27
N GLY A 71 12.44 15.77 -2.51
CA GLY A 71 13.86 15.63 -2.82
C GLY A 71 14.26 16.12 -4.21
N GLY A 72 15.56 16.01 -4.51
CA GLY A 72 16.14 16.55 -5.75
C GLY A 72 16.12 15.61 -6.97
N VAL A 73 15.74 14.35 -6.78
CA VAL A 73 15.68 13.37 -7.87
C VAL A 73 14.32 13.44 -8.56
N ASN A 74 14.35 13.70 -9.87
CA ASN A 74 13.17 13.75 -10.73
C ASN A 74 13.39 12.81 -11.93
N ASN A 75 12.68 11.69 -11.94
CA ASN A 75 12.71 10.71 -13.02
C ASN A 75 11.39 9.92 -13.08
N ALA A 76 11.30 8.96 -14.01
CA ALA A 76 10.11 8.14 -14.18
C ALA A 76 9.68 7.38 -12.91
N ILE A 77 10.62 6.98 -12.06
CA ILE A 77 10.33 6.24 -10.82
C ILE A 77 9.71 7.18 -9.78
N THR A 78 10.31 8.35 -9.56
CA THR A 78 9.79 9.31 -8.59
C THR A 78 8.44 9.88 -9.01
N ALA A 79 8.24 10.14 -10.32
CA ALA A 79 6.97 10.64 -10.85
C ALA A 79 5.83 9.64 -10.62
N PHE A 80 6.00 8.38 -11.02
CA PHE A 80 4.97 7.37 -10.82
C PHE A 80 4.80 6.94 -9.35
N ASN A 81 5.84 7.10 -8.51
CA ASN A 81 5.69 6.95 -7.06
C ASN A 81 4.70 7.96 -6.47
N LEU A 82 4.80 9.24 -6.87
CA LEU A 82 3.89 10.29 -6.41
C LEU A 82 2.47 10.04 -6.91
N ALA A 83 2.30 9.63 -8.17
CA ALA A 83 0.99 9.25 -8.69
C ALA A 83 0.39 8.06 -7.93
N ALA A 84 1.16 7.01 -7.64
CA ALA A 84 0.68 5.86 -6.85
C ALA A 84 0.30 6.25 -5.42
N ALA A 85 1.04 7.17 -4.81
CA ALA A 85 0.72 7.70 -3.48
C ALA A 85 -0.62 8.44 -3.49
N GLU A 86 -0.86 9.24 -4.53
CA GLU A 86 -2.12 9.97 -4.68
C GLU A 86 -3.31 9.03 -4.91
N VAL A 87 -3.16 8.01 -5.75
CA VAL A 87 -4.18 6.96 -5.91
C VAL A 87 -4.56 6.37 -4.55
N ALA A 88 -3.56 6.07 -3.71
CA ALA A 88 -3.82 5.51 -2.39
C ALA A 88 -4.53 6.50 -1.45
N ARG A 89 -4.22 7.80 -1.53
CA ARG A 89 -4.91 8.86 -0.77
C ARG A 89 -6.37 8.98 -1.18
N LEU A 90 -6.63 9.13 -2.48
CA LEU A 90 -7.95 9.47 -3.00
C LEU A 90 -8.92 8.30 -3.00
N THR A 91 -8.41 7.08 -3.22
CA THR A 91 -9.26 5.90 -3.41
C THR A 91 -9.19 4.89 -2.26
N GLY A 92 -8.23 5.04 -1.35
CA GLY A 92 -7.95 4.04 -0.32
C GLY A 92 -7.34 2.74 -0.87
N TYR A 93 -6.79 2.76 -2.09
CA TYR A 93 -6.14 1.60 -2.68
C TYR A 93 -5.03 1.06 -1.77
N ASP A 94 -4.82 -0.25 -1.82
CA ASP A 94 -3.72 -0.91 -1.12
C ASP A 94 -2.36 -0.49 -1.68
N PHE A 95 -1.78 0.57 -1.11
CA PHE A 95 -0.53 1.16 -1.58
C PHE A 95 0.63 0.15 -1.65
N PRO A 96 0.94 -0.66 -0.60
CA PRO A 96 1.98 -1.68 -0.71
C PRO A 96 1.81 -2.62 -1.91
N ARG A 97 0.59 -3.02 -2.25
CA ARG A 97 0.34 -3.85 -3.45
C ARG A 97 0.50 -3.05 -4.74
N LEU A 98 -0.06 -1.84 -4.82
CA LEU A 98 0.03 -0.99 -6.01
C LEU A 98 1.49 -0.64 -6.33
N ALA A 99 2.20 -0.10 -5.35
CA ALA A 99 3.57 0.37 -5.49
C ALA A 99 4.54 -0.79 -5.75
N SER A 100 4.35 -1.96 -5.14
CA SER A 100 5.22 -3.13 -5.42
C SER A 100 5.11 -3.61 -6.86
N LEU A 101 3.90 -3.72 -7.40
CA LEU A 101 3.68 -4.14 -8.79
C LEU A 101 4.22 -3.10 -9.77
N MET A 102 3.98 -1.82 -9.49
CA MET A 102 4.43 -0.72 -10.34
C MET A 102 5.95 -0.62 -10.35
N HIS A 103 6.59 -0.46 -9.19
CA HIS A 103 8.05 -0.29 -9.12
C HIS A 103 8.81 -1.52 -9.59
N LEU A 104 8.29 -2.73 -9.34
CA LEU A 104 8.89 -3.95 -9.89
C LEU A 104 8.77 -4.01 -11.42
N ALA A 105 7.65 -3.58 -12.00
CA ALA A 105 7.54 -3.49 -13.46
C ALA A 105 8.51 -2.46 -14.06
N GLN A 106 8.67 -1.30 -13.42
CA GLN A 106 9.61 -0.27 -13.84
C GLN A 106 11.06 -0.79 -13.79
N TYR A 107 11.44 -1.44 -12.69
CA TYR A 107 12.77 -2.04 -12.55
C TYR A 107 13.03 -3.15 -13.59
N LEU A 108 12.10 -4.10 -13.75
CA LEU A 108 12.26 -5.19 -14.71
C LEU A 108 12.37 -4.67 -16.15
N SER A 109 11.59 -3.65 -16.51
CA SER A 109 11.62 -3.04 -17.84
C SER A 109 12.95 -2.33 -18.10
N LEU A 110 13.42 -1.57 -17.11
CA LEU A 110 14.68 -0.83 -17.19
C LEU A 110 15.89 -1.78 -17.32
N GLU A 111 15.97 -2.79 -16.45
CA GLU A 111 17.07 -3.77 -16.46
C GLU A 111 17.07 -4.59 -17.75
N THR A 112 15.89 -4.97 -18.25
CA THR A 112 15.79 -5.71 -19.51
C THR A 112 16.20 -4.84 -20.70
N ALA A 113 15.78 -3.57 -20.73
CA ALA A 113 16.20 -2.61 -21.77
C ALA A 113 17.72 -2.41 -21.76
N ALA A 114 18.32 -2.29 -20.57
CA ALA A 114 19.77 -2.19 -20.41
C ALA A 114 20.49 -3.46 -20.91
N GLY A 115 20.00 -4.65 -20.54
CA GLY A 115 20.53 -5.94 -21.01
C GLY A 115 20.41 -6.16 -22.52
N LEU A 116 19.42 -5.52 -23.17
CA LEU A 116 19.24 -5.51 -24.62
C LEU A 116 20.07 -4.41 -25.32
N ASN A 117 20.89 -3.65 -24.57
CA ASN A 117 21.69 -2.52 -25.06
C ASN A 117 20.85 -1.43 -25.75
N TYR A 118 19.66 -1.13 -25.20
CA TYR A 118 18.86 0.00 -25.66
C TYR A 118 19.55 1.32 -25.31
N SER A 119 19.25 2.40 -26.04
CA SER A 119 19.72 3.75 -25.72
C SER A 119 19.28 4.17 -24.31
N SER A 120 20.00 5.11 -23.69
CA SER A 120 19.62 5.63 -22.37
C SER A 120 18.21 6.23 -22.39
N GLU A 121 17.83 6.86 -23.50
CA GLU A 121 16.49 7.39 -23.74
C GLU A 121 15.43 6.28 -23.79
N ALA A 122 15.68 5.18 -24.52
CA ALA A 122 14.78 4.04 -24.57
C ALA A 122 14.68 3.30 -23.22
N GLN A 123 15.78 3.22 -22.47
CA GLN A 123 15.79 2.69 -21.11
C GLN A 123 14.90 3.53 -20.18
N ALA A 124 15.06 4.85 -20.17
CA ALA A 124 14.21 5.75 -19.38
C ALA A 124 12.73 5.69 -19.80
N ALA A 125 12.47 5.67 -21.10
CA ALA A 125 11.12 5.49 -21.64
C ALA A 125 10.49 4.16 -21.20
N SER A 126 11.26 3.07 -21.11
CA SER A 126 10.74 1.75 -20.71
C SER A 126 10.23 1.75 -19.26
N ALA A 127 10.94 2.42 -18.36
CA ALA A 127 10.50 2.62 -16.97
C ALA A 127 9.26 3.52 -16.90
N ALA A 128 9.17 4.54 -17.76
CA ALA A 128 7.99 5.42 -17.82
C ALA A 128 6.74 4.66 -18.30
N PHE A 129 6.86 3.91 -19.40
CA PHE A 129 5.76 3.09 -19.92
C PHE A 129 5.31 2.01 -18.91
N ALA A 130 6.23 1.41 -18.16
CA ALA A 130 5.87 0.41 -17.16
C ALA A 130 5.08 1.00 -15.99
N GLY A 131 5.50 2.17 -15.49
CA GLY A 131 4.79 2.88 -14.42
C GLY A 131 3.38 3.27 -14.85
N HIS A 132 3.28 3.88 -16.05
CA HIS A 132 2.01 4.20 -16.69
C HIS A 132 1.11 2.98 -16.82
N PHE A 133 1.61 1.91 -17.44
CA PHE A 133 0.82 0.72 -17.73
C PHE A 133 0.24 0.10 -16.47
N VAL A 134 1.05 -0.07 -15.41
CA VAL A 134 0.56 -0.69 -14.17
C VAL A 134 -0.52 0.17 -13.50
N LEU A 135 -0.32 1.50 -13.40
CA LEU A 135 -1.34 2.37 -12.81
C LEU A 135 -2.61 2.41 -13.67
N ALA A 136 -2.49 2.50 -15.00
CA ALA A 136 -3.62 2.46 -15.91
C ALA A 136 -4.44 1.16 -15.77
N GLN A 137 -3.79 0.01 -15.53
CA GLN A 137 -4.50 -1.27 -15.35
C GLN A 137 -5.14 -1.41 -13.97
N LEU A 138 -4.48 -0.92 -12.91
CA LEU A 138 -4.92 -1.15 -11.52
C LEU A 138 -5.80 -0.04 -10.96
N ALA A 139 -5.68 1.18 -11.49
CA ALA A 139 -6.31 2.41 -11.03
C ALA A 139 -6.70 3.31 -12.22
N PRO A 140 -7.57 2.83 -13.15
CA PRO A 140 -7.87 3.50 -14.41
C PRO A 140 -8.64 4.83 -14.26
N GLN A 141 -9.14 5.15 -13.07
CA GLN A 141 -9.90 6.37 -12.83
C GLN A 141 -9.09 7.66 -13.03
N ASP A 142 -7.76 7.59 -12.87
CA ASP A 142 -6.84 8.74 -13.02
C ASP A 142 -5.96 8.62 -14.29
N LEU A 143 -6.44 7.90 -15.32
CA LEU A 143 -5.68 7.61 -16.54
C LEU A 143 -5.11 8.87 -17.23
N ASN A 144 -5.89 9.96 -17.26
CA ASN A 144 -5.47 11.20 -17.89
C ASN A 144 -4.23 11.79 -17.20
N ASP A 145 -4.14 11.71 -15.87
CA ASP A 145 -2.97 12.20 -15.13
C ASP A 145 -1.73 11.36 -15.44
N TYR A 146 -1.89 10.05 -15.61
CA TYR A 146 -0.78 9.18 -16.00
C TYR A 146 -0.32 9.44 -17.44
N ASP A 147 -1.26 9.69 -18.36
CA ASP A 147 -0.97 10.06 -19.75
C ASP A 147 -0.16 11.37 -19.80
N ASP A 148 -0.52 12.36 -18.98
CA ASP A 148 0.20 13.64 -18.88
C ASP A 148 1.61 13.46 -18.31
N ILE A 149 1.79 12.63 -17.28
CA ILE A 149 3.11 12.28 -16.72
C ILE A 149 3.96 11.60 -17.80
N LEU A 150 3.40 10.61 -18.50
CA LEU A 150 4.10 9.86 -19.54
C LEU A 150 4.52 10.78 -20.70
N ALA A 151 3.61 11.65 -21.17
CA ALA A 151 3.90 12.61 -22.23
C ALA A 151 5.06 13.55 -21.88
N GLN A 152 5.12 14.01 -20.63
CA GLN A 152 6.24 14.83 -20.14
C GLN A 152 7.56 14.04 -20.10
N LEU A 153 7.53 12.81 -19.58
CA LEU A 153 8.72 11.94 -19.50
C LEU A 153 9.29 11.55 -20.87
N LEU A 154 8.45 11.51 -21.91
CA LEU A 154 8.87 11.15 -23.27
C LEU A 154 9.36 12.34 -24.10
N GLN A 155 9.38 13.56 -23.56
CA GLN A 155 9.91 14.73 -24.27
C GLN A 155 11.37 14.48 -24.71
N GLY A 156 11.63 14.58 -26.01
CA GLY A 156 12.95 14.33 -26.59
C GLY A 156 13.26 12.86 -26.92
N THR A 157 12.38 11.92 -26.57
CA THR A 157 12.52 10.50 -26.96
C THR A 157 12.14 10.31 -28.43
N SER A 158 12.95 9.61 -29.20
CA SER A 158 12.63 9.32 -30.60
C SER A 158 11.43 8.38 -30.70
N LEU A 159 10.63 8.49 -31.77
CA LEU A 159 9.49 7.59 -31.98
C LEU A 159 9.91 6.11 -32.08
N ALA A 160 11.11 5.83 -32.57
CA ALA A 160 11.65 4.47 -32.64
C ALA A 160 11.94 3.95 -31.22
N ASP A 161 12.63 4.73 -30.39
CA ASP A 161 12.94 4.39 -29.00
C ASP A 161 11.67 4.22 -28.16
N ALA A 162 10.71 5.14 -28.29
CA ALA A 162 9.44 5.08 -27.58
C ALA A 162 8.66 3.79 -27.91
N ARG A 163 8.64 3.36 -29.18
CA ARG A 163 7.94 2.13 -29.60
C ARG A 163 8.56 0.87 -29.02
N VAL A 164 9.89 0.74 -29.06
CA VAL A 164 10.57 -0.44 -28.50
C VAL A 164 10.45 -0.47 -26.98
N ALA A 165 10.54 0.70 -26.33
CA ALA A 165 10.35 0.84 -24.89
C ALA A 165 8.93 0.45 -24.45
N ALA A 166 7.90 0.95 -25.14
CA ALA A 166 6.49 0.61 -24.86
C ALA A 166 6.24 -0.89 -25.00
N SER A 167 6.64 -1.48 -26.14
CA SER A 167 6.43 -2.91 -26.39
C SER A 167 7.09 -3.80 -25.33
N LEU A 168 8.28 -3.42 -24.86
CA LEU A 168 8.98 -4.15 -23.80
C LEU A 168 8.25 -4.01 -22.46
N ALA A 169 7.93 -2.78 -22.07
CA ALA A 169 7.30 -2.46 -20.81
C ALA A 169 5.91 -3.09 -20.66
N GLU A 170 5.08 -3.04 -21.70
CA GLU A 170 3.75 -3.66 -21.72
C GLU A 170 3.83 -5.18 -21.58
N GLY A 171 4.75 -5.83 -22.28
CA GLY A 171 4.93 -7.29 -22.23
C GLY A 171 5.35 -7.78 -20.84
N LEU A 172 6.35 -7.12 -20.24
CA LEU A 172 6.84 -7.45 -18.90
C LEU A 172 5.80 -7.14 -17.82
N SER A 173 5.16 -5.96 -17.90
CA SER A 173 4.12 -5.55 -16.94
C SER A 173 2.91 -6.47 -17.01
N THR A 174 2.48 -6.89 -18.20
CA THR A 174 1.41 -7.87 -18.38
C THR A 174 1.75 -9.20 -17.70
N SER A 175 2.97 -9.70 -17.94
CA SER A 175 3.43 -10.97 -17.36
C SER A 175 3.48 -10.91 -15.83
N LEU A 176 3.97 -9.79 -15.27
CA LEU A 176 3.98 -9.54 -13.83
C LEU A 176 2.57 -9.51 -13.25
N LEU A 177 1.66 -8.72 -13.84
CA LEU A 177 0.28 -8.60 -13.35
C LEU A 177 -0.44 -9.95 -13.42
N GLN A 178 -0.29 -10.70 -14.51
CA GLN A 178 -0.89 -12.03 -14.67
C GLN A 178 -0.38 -13.03 -13.62
N ASN A 179 0.92 -13.03 -13.33
CA ASN A 179 1.50 -13.85 -12.27
C ASN A 179 0.89 -13.52 -10.89
N ARG A 180 0.49 -12.26 -10.69
CA ARG A 180 -0.03 -11.73 -9.43
C ARG A 180 -1.56 -11.62 -9.35
N THR A 181 -2.29 -11.98 -10.41
CA THR A 181 -3.77 -11.97 -10.42
C THR A 181 -4.37 -12.91 -9.37
N ASN A 182 -3.71 -14.04 -9.09
CA ASN A 182 -4.21 -15.09 -8.20
C ASN A 182 -3.44 -15.23 -6.89
N ASP A 183 -2.75 -14.18 -6.48
CA ASP A 183 -1.91 -14.16 -5.27
C ASP A 183 -2.68 -14.13 -3.95
N GLY A 184 -4.00 -14.36 -3.97
CA GLY A 184 -4.86 -14.35 -2.78
C GLY A 184 -5.23 -12.97 -2.25
N THR A 185 -4.56 -11.89 -2.71
CA THR A 185 -4.79 -10.53 -2.20
C THR A 185 -6.17 -9.96 -2.53
N GLN A 186 -6.96 -10.61 -3.39
CA GLN A 186 -8.33 -10.24 -3.73
C GLN A 186 -9.38 -11.26 -3.27
N ARG A 187 -8.97 -12.36 -2.62
CA ARG A 187 -9.89 -13.44 -2.22
C ARG A 187 -10.52 -13.12 -0.87
N PHE A 188 -11.84 -13.06 -0.82
CA PHE A 188 -12.54 -12.93 0.45
C PHE A 188 -12.22 -14.12 1.36
N VAL A 189 -11.90 -13.82 2.61
CA VAL A 189 -11.70 -14.81 3.67
C VAL A 189 -12.71 -14.50 4.77
N GLN A 190 -13.45 -15.52 5.21
CA GLN A 190 -14.30 -15.38 6.38
C GLN A 190 -13.47 -15.67 7.63
N VAL A 191 -13.51 -14.75 8.59
CA VAL A 191 -12.86 -14.92 9.90
C VAL A 191 -13.93 -14.84 10.96
N LEU A 192 -13.94 -15.81 11.87
CA LEU A 192 -14.85 -15.82 13.01
C LEU A 192 -14.29 -14.93 14.11
N ILE A 193 -15.01 -13.83 14.39
CA ILE A 193 -14.68 -12.88 15.46
C ILE A 193 -15.49 -13.24 16.70
N GLN A 194 -14.90 -13.07 17.89
CA GLN A 194 -15.61 -13.36 19.13
C GLN A 194 -16.77 -12.37 19.35
N PRO A 195 -17.88 -12.81 19.97
CA PRO A 195 -18.92 -11.90 20.41
C PRO A 195 -18.38 -10.96 21.51
N GLN A 196 -19.04 -9.81 21.66
CA GLN A 196 -18.72 -8.85 22.72
C GLN A 196 -18.81 -9.52 24.10
N GLY A 197 -17.80 -9.30 24.95
CA GLY A 197 -17.68 -9.94 26.25
C GLY A 197 -17.16 -11.37 26.19
N GLY A 198 -16.49 -11.73 25.10
CA GLY A 198 -15.83 -13.02 24.93
C GLY A 198 -14.65 -13.25 25.90
N PRO A 199 -13.92 -14.37 25.75
CA PRO A 199 -12.76 -14.66 26.59
C PRO A 199 -11.73 -13.53 26.58
N ALA A 200 -11.15 -13.22 27.74
CA ALA A 200 -10.14 -12.18 27.87
C ALA A 200 -8.96 -12.43 26.91
N GLY A 201 -8.55 -11.40 26.19
CA GLY A 201 -7.47 -11.48 25.19
C GLY A 201 -7.96 -11.77 23.76
N ALA A 202 -9.14 -12.35 23.59
CA ALA A 202 -9.64 -12.75 22.28
C ALA A 202 -10.28 -11.57 21.53
N TYR A 203 -9.98 -11.44 20.24
CA TYR A 203 -10.43 -10.32 19.42
C TYR A 203 -11.96 -10.31 19.27
N GLU A 204 -12.52 -9.17 19.64
CA GLU A 204 -13.90 -8.75 19.40
C GLU A 204 -13.89 -7.40 18.68
N TYR A 205 -14.99 -7.08 18.01
CA TYR A 205 -15.16 -5.77 17.38
C TYR A 205 -15.18 -4.66 18.43
N ALA A 206 -14.37 -3.63 18.22
CA ALA A 206 -14.49 -2.38 18.95
C ALA A 206 -15.82 -1.68 18.57
N PRO A 207 -16.30 -0.69 19.35
CA PRO A 207 -17.53 0.02 19.03
C PRO A 207 -17.57 0.52 17.58
N ASN A 208 -18.73 0.38 16.94
CA ASN A 208 -19.01 0.77 15.55
C ASN A 208 -18.31 -0.08 14.47
N GLN A 209 -17.66 -1.18 14.82
CA GLN A 209 -17.06 -2.11 13.85
C GLN A 209 -18.00 -3.28 13.56
N THR A 210 -18.13 -3.66 12.28
CA THR A 210 -19.03 -4.74 11.84
C THR A 210 -18.39 -5.76 10.89
N PHE A 211 -17.20 -5.47 10.37
CA PHE A 211 -16.46 -6.35 9.46
C PHE A 211 -14.96 -6.28 9.75
N PRO A 212 -14.20 -7.38 9.60
CA PRO A 212 -12.76 -7.33 9.71
C PRO A 212 -12.19 -6.71 8.43
N ARG A 213 -11.09 -5.97 8.54
CA ARG A 213 -10.42 -5.32 7.40
C ARG A 213 -9.15 -6.06 7.00
N ASN A 214 -8.98 -6.34 5.70
CA ASN A 214 -7.78 -6.93 5.09
C ASN A 214 -7.52 -8.41 5.45
N GLN A 215 -8.52 -9.17 5.88
CA GLN A 215 -8.40 -10.59 6.19
C GLN A 215 -7.98 -11.47 5.00
N ASN A 216 -8.26 -11.02 3.78
CA ASN A 216 -7.73 -11.59 2.54
C ASN A 216 -6.20 -11.65 2.51
N LYS A 217 -5.50 -10.69 3.14
CA LYS A 217 -4.04 -10.64 3.15
C LYS A 217 -3.40 -11.78 3.95
N ALA A 218 -4.11 -12.33 4.93
CA ALA A 218 -3.60 -13.42 5.75
C ALA A 218 -3.29 -14.70 4.95
N ASN A 219 -4.01 -14.89 3.82
CA ASN A 219 -3.87 -16.04 2.93
C ASN A 219 -3.25 -15.66 1.58
N ALA A 220 -2.70 -14.45 1.46
CA ALA A 220 -2.05 -14.00 0.25
C ALA A 220 -0.63 -14.57 0.14
N THR A 221 -0.14 -14.68 -1.10
CA THR A 221 1.21 -15.14 -1.41
C THR A 221 2.15 -13.95 -1.43
N THR A 222 3.23 -14.00 -0.65
CA THR A 222 4.34 -13.04 -0.71
C THR A 222 5.06 -13.11 -2.06
N PHE A 223 5.84 -12.08 -2.37
CA PHE A 223 6.76 -12.05 -3.50
C PHE A 223 8.02 -12.88 -3.21
N LEU A 224 8.59 -12.75 -2.01
CA LEU A 224 9.88 -13.34 -1.69
C LEU A 224 9.90 -14.06 -0.35
N ILE A 225 9.41 -13.45 0.73
CA ILE A 225 9.62 -14.01 2.07
C ILE A 225 8.76 -15.27 2.30
N PRO A 226 9.36 -16.42 2.66
CA PRO A 226 8.61 -17.56 3.14
C PRO A 226 8.26 -17.33 4.62
N ILE A 227 7.02 -16.93 4.89
CA ILE A 227 6.53 -16.53 6.22
C ILE A 227 6.84 -17.56 7.32
N GLN A 228 6.88 -18.84 6.98
CA GLN A 228 7.16 -19.95 7.90
C GLN A 228 8.59 -19.89 8.48
N THR A 229 9.49 -19.14 7.84
CA THR A 229 10.88 -18.97 8.29
C THR A 229 11.07 -17.83 9.30
N LEU A 230 10.02 -17.08 9.65
CA LEU A 230 10.14 -15.97 10.61
C LEU A 230 10.64 -16.44 11.99
N GLY A 231 10.12 -17.58 12.47
CA GLY A 231 10.48 -18.13 13.78
C GLY A 231 11.91 -18.65 13.91
N THR A 232 12.69 -18.73 12.82
CA THR A 232 14.10 -19.13 12.88
C THR A 232 15.04 -17.97 13.17
N ALA A 233 14.66 -16.74 12.80
CA ALA A 233 15.49 -15.54 13.03
C ALA A 233 14.96 -14.64 14.14
N ILE A 234 13.67 -14.70 14.46
CA ILE A 234 13.07 -13.95 15.56
C ILE A 234 12.80 -14.90 16.74
N PRO A 235 13.20 -14.55 17.97
CA PRO A 235 12.88 -15.36 19.15
C PRO A 235 11.38 -15.62 19.24
N ALA A 236 10.97 -16.88 19.38
CA ALA A 236 9.55 -17.27 19.40
C ALA A 236 8.74 -16.52 20.46
N ALA A 237 9.37 -16.21 21.60
CA ALA A 237 8.74 -15.37 22.62
C ALA A 237 8.30 -14.01 22.06
N LEU A 238 9.15 -13.34 21.26
CA LEU A 238 8.86 -12.03 20.64
C LEU A 238 7.72 -12.07 19.62
N LEU A 239 7.38 -13.25 19.09
CA LEU A 239 6.28 -13.47 18.15
C LEU A 239 4.95 -13.80 18.83
N THR A 240 4.83 -13.59 20.14
CA THR A 240 3.58 -13.75 20.88
C THR A 240 3.27 -12.51 21.72
N ALA A 241 1.97 -12.23 21.86
CA ALA A 241 1.45 -11.23 22.78
C ALA A 241 1.72 -11.65 24.24
N HIS A 242 1.83 -10.68 25.15
CA HIS A 242 1.92 -10.98 26.57
C HIS A 242 0.62 -11.65 27.06
N PRO A 243 0.70 -12.71 27.87
CA PRO A 243 -0.49 -13.32 28.47
C PRO A 243 -1.28 -12.30 29.26
N VAL A 244 -2.60 -12.29 29.08
CA VAL A 244 -3.50 -11.41 29.85
C VAL A 244 -3.32 -11.68 31.35
N GLY A 245 -3.05 -10.64 32.13
CA GLY A 245 -2.79 -10.73 33.57
C GLY A 245 -1.31 -10.89 33.97
N SER A 246 -0.39 -11.07 33.01
CA SER A 246 1.05 -10.95 33.30
C SER A 246 1.43 -9.52 33.71
N LEU A 247 2.55 -9.36 34.43
CA LEU A 247 3.02 -8.04 34.87
C LEU A 247 3.32 -7.13 33.67
N GLU A 248 3.87 -7.69 32.61
CA GLU A 248 4.18 -6.99 31.36
C GLU A 248 2.90 -6.54 30.65
N TYR A 249 1.89 -7.41 30.56
CA TYR A 249 0.58 -7.02 30.00
C TYR A 249 -0.07 -5.89 30.81
N ILE A 250 -0.05 -6.00 32.14
CA ILE A 250 -0.64 -4.99 33.04
C ILE A 250 0.09 -3.64 32.86
N ALA A 251 1.42 -3.66 32.77
CA ALA A 251 2.22 -2.46 32.55
C ALA A 251 1.89 -1.80 31.19
N ASP A 252 1.81 -2.59 30.11
CA ASP A 252 1.42 -2.11 28.79
C ASP A 252 0.02 -1.49 28.80
N LEU A 253 -0.96 -2.16 29.42
CA LEU A 253 -2.34 -1.69 29.51
C LEU A 253 -2.46 -0.39 30.31
N ILE A 254 -1.75 -0.26 31.43
CA ILE A 254 -1.69 0.98 32.23
C ILE A 254 -1.07 2.12 31.41
N TYR A 255 0.04 1.87 30.73
CA TYR A 255 0.69 2.90 29.91
C TYR A 255 -0.24 3.40 28.79
N VAL A 256 -0.94 2.49 28.11
CA VAL A 256 -1.94 2.83 27.09
C VAL A 256 -3.14 3.56 27.69
N ARG A 257 -3.63 3.15 28.87
CA ARG A 257 -4.72 3.84 29.56
C ARG A 257 -4.38 5.31 29.78
N ASP A 258 -3.20 5.57 30.31
CA ASP A 258 -2.77 6.89 30.79
C ASP A 258 -2.38 7.81 29.63
N ASN A 259 -1.74 7.27 28.59
CA ASN A 259 -1.22 8.08 27.47
C ASN A 259 -2.05 8.00 26.20
N GLY A 260 -2.80 6.91 25.99
CA GLY A 260 -3.48 6.59 24.72
C GLY A 260 -4.87 7.18 24.54
N ARG A 261 -5.48 7.78 25.59
CA ARG A 261 -6.85 8.30 25.51
C ARG A 261 -6.91 9.56 24.63
N ASN A 262 -8.02 9.78 23.90
CA ASN A 262 -8.23 11.02 23.14
C ASN A 262 -8.22 12.29 24.01
N THR A 263 -8.58 12.18 25.29
CA THR A 263 -8.60 13.27 26.27
C THR A 263 -7.41 13.26 27.24
N SER A 264 -6.47 12.31 27.12
CA SER A 264 -5.32 12.26 28.03
C SER A 264 -4.49 13.55 27.92
N PRO A 265 -4.16 14.22 29.04
CA PRO A 265 -3.15 15.26 29.05
C PRO A 265 -1.79 14.59 28.80
N LYS A 266 -1.42 14.50 27.53
CA LYS A 266 -0.11 14.00 27.11
C LYS A 266 0.92 15.11 27.27
N ASP A 267 2.16 14.74 27.60
CA ASP A 267 3.30 15.63 27.37
C ASP A 267 3.29 16.15 25.93
N ALA A 268 3.73 17.39 25.71
CA ALA A 268 3.74 18.04 24.40
C ALA A 268 4.49 17.20 23.34
N ASN A 269 5.57 16.52 23.73
CA ASN A 269 6.33 15.64 22.83
C ASN A 269 5.52 14.39 22.45
N LEU A 270 4.81 13.76 23.39
CA LEU A 270 3.96 12.61 23.07
C LEU A 270 2.79 13.00 22.16
N THR A 271 2.25 14.22 22.34
CA THR A 271 1.23 14.77 21.43
C THR A 271 1.79 14.98 20.02
N ARG A 272 3.00 15.55 19.90
CA ARG A 272 3.68 15.70 18.61
C ARG A 272 3.89 14.34 17.94
N ILE A 273 4.40 13.36 18.66
CA ILE A 273 4.67 12.00 18.15
C ILE A 273 3.37 11.35 17.65
N ALA A 274 2.28 11.40 18.43
CA ALA A 274 0.99 10.86 18.01
C ALA A 274 0.42 11.55 16.76
N ARG A 275 0.70 12.85 16.58
CA ARG A 275 0.26 13.61 15.40
C ARG A 275 1.16 13.39 14.18
N GLN A 276 2.45 13.19 14.38
CA GLN A 276 3.42 12.97 13.31
C GLN A 276 3.09 11.70 12.50
N TRP A 277 2.61 10.66 13.19
CA TRP A 277 2.40 9.32 12.61
C TRP A 277 0.92 8.91 12.58
N TYR A 278 0.02 9.89 12.45
CA TYR A 278 -1.44 9.72 12.46
C TYR A 278 -2.00 9.14 11.13
N ASP A 279 -1.15 8.49 10.34
CA ASP A 279 -1.34 8.14 8.92
C ASP A 279 -2.58 7.26 8.65
N GLU A 280 -3.04 6.49 9.65
CA GLU A 280 -4.16 5.56 9.51
C GLU A 280 -5.52 6.26 9.39
N ALA A 281 -5.67 7.45 9.97
CA ALA A 281 -6.95 8.19 9.99
C ALA A 281 -6.92 9.50 9.19
N SER A 282 -5.76 9.88 8.64
CA SER A 282 -5.58 11.10 7.86
C SER A 282 -5.95 10.94 6.38
N GLY A 283 -6.28 9.74 5.89
CA GLY A 283 -6.58 9.53 4.46
C GLY A 283 -5.34 9.63 3.56
N THR A 284 -4.16 9.34 4.09
CA THR A 284 -2.89 9.74 3.48
C THR A 284 -2.18 8.62 2.72
N GLY A 285 -2.89 7.51 2.46
CA GLY A 285 -2.31 6.28 1.91
C GLY A 285 -1.54 5.45 2.95
N GLY A 286 -1.44 5.95 4.20
CA GLY A 286 -0.90 5.26 5.36
C GLY A 286 0.63 5.28 5.43
N ILE A 287 1.17 4.68 6.50
CA ILE A 287 2.61 4.66 6.82
C ILE A 287 3.53 4.21 5.67
N SER A 288 3.03 3.40 4.72
CA SER A 288 3.81 2.97 3.56
C SER A 288 4.07 4.10 2.55
N VAL A 289 3.10 5.01 2.37
CA VAL A 289 3.30 6.24 1.59
C VAL A 289 4.33 7.12 2.29
N HIS A 290 4.19 7.30 3.60
CA HIS A 290 5.11 8.09 4.42
C HIS A 290 6.57 7.56 4.32
N TRP A 291 6.78 6.23 4.32
CA TRP A 291 8.12 5.66 4.10
C TRP A 291 8.63 5.82 2.67
N ASN A 292 7.76 5.90 1.65
CA ASN A 292 8.17 6.26 0.30
C ASN A 292 8.56 7.74 0.21
N GLN A 293 7.90 8.64 0.95
CA GLN A 293 8.32 10.05 1.07
C GLN A 293 9.67 10.19 1.77
N ILE A 294 9.93 9.39 2.81
CA ILE A 294 11.26 9.30 3.43
C ILE A 294 12.30 8.82 2.42
N ALA A 295 11.99 7.79 1.62
CA ALA A 295 12.88 7.34 0.56
C ALA A 295 13.18 8.47 -0.45
N LEU A 296 12.14 9.19 -0.93
CA LEU A 296 12.31 10.35 -1.81
C LEU A 296 13.16 11.46 -1.20
N THR A 297 13.01 11.72 0.10
CA THR A 297 13.76 12.77 0.83
C THR A 297 15.24 12.42 0.99
N THR A 298 15.55 11.13 1.13
CA THR A 298 16.93 10.68 1.38
C THR A 298 17.77 10.49 0.14
N LEU A 299 17.14 10.41 -1.05
CA LEU A 299 17.84 10.24 -2.31
C LEU A 299 18.81 11.41 -2.60
N PRO A 300 20.11 11.15 -2.78
CA PRO A 300 21.05 12.15 -3.28
C PRO A 300 20.62 12.66 -4.66
N ALA A 301 20.77 13.96 -4.94
CA ALA A 301 20.34 14.58 -6.19
C ALA A 301 20.97 13.96 -7.47
N GLY A 302 22.10 13.27 -7.35
CA GLY A 302 22.79 12.57 -8.44
C GLY A 302 22.47 11.08 -8.57
N THR A 303 21.48 10.56 -7.86
CA THR A 303 21.11 9.14 -7.92
C THR A 303 20.66 8.77 -9.34
N SER A 304 21.19 7.67 -9.88
CA SER A 304 20.87 7.25 -11.24
C SER A 304 19.42 6.73 -11.34
N LEU A 305 18.88 6.66 -12.56
CA LEU A 305 17.58 6.04 -12.79
C LEU A 305 17.56 4.57 -12.35
N ALA A 306 18.65 3.83 -12.62
CA ALA A 306 18.80 2.43 -12.23
C ALA A 306 18.77 2.26 -10.71
N ASP A 307 19.58 3.04 -9.98
CA ASP A 307 19.62 2.99 -8.51
C ASP A 307 18.27 3.40 -7.89
N THR A 308 17.59 4.39 -8.50
CA THR A 308 16.25 4.80 -8.06
C THR A 308 15.24 3.67 -8.27
N ALA A 309 15.27 3.00 -9.43
CA ALA A 309 14.38 1.89 -9.74
C ALA A 309 14.62 0.69 -8.81
N GLU A 310 15.89 0.35 -8.57
CA GLU A 310 16.28 -0.73 -7.66
C GLU A 310 15.78 -0.47 -6.24
N LEU A 311 16.04 0.72 -5.69
CA LEU A 311 15.61 1.11 -4.36
C LEU A 311 14.10 0.98 -4.19
N PHE A 312 13.33 1.61 -5.08
CA PHE A 312 11.87 1.64 -4.95
C PHE A 312 11.22 0.28 -5.22
N ALA A 313 11.80 -0.54 -6.11
CA ALA A 313 11.33 -1.90 -6.31
C ALA A 313 11.60 -2.77 -5.07
N MET A 314 12.81 -2.73 -4.50
CA MET A 314 13.13 -3.46 -3.26
C MET A 314 12.26 -3.01 -2.09
N LEU A 315 12.15 -1.69 -1.87
CA LEU A 315 11.37 -1.11 -0.78
C LEU A 315 9.92 -1.56 -0.84
N ASN A 316 9.28 -1.40 -2.01
CA ASN A 316 7.84 -1.66 -2.10
C ASN A 316 7.52 -3.17 -2.16
N VAL A 317 8.37 -4.00 -2.76
CA VAL A 317 8.27 -5.47 -2.63
C VAL A 317 8.37 -5.88 -1.16
N ALA A 318 9.31 -5.31 -0.40
CA ALA A 318 9.45 -5.61 1.03
C ALA A 318 8.22 -5.17 1.82
N LEU A 319 7.68 -3.97 1.56
CA LEU A 319 6.47 -3.47 2.22
C LEU A 319 5.23 -4.33 1.91
N ALA A 320 5.09 -4.82 0.67
CA ALA A 320 4.02 -5.75 0.30
C ALA A 320 4.13 -7.08 1.05
N ASP A 321 5.33 -7.65 1.12
CA ASP A 321 5.61 -8.88 1.86
C ASP A 321 5.39 -8.74 3.36
N ALA A 322 5.80 -7.60 3.92
CA ALA A 322 5.57 -7.25 5.32
C ALA A 322 4.08 -7.15 5.63
N ARG A 323 3.30 -6.55 4.71
CA ARG A 323 1.84 -6.44 4.85
C ARG A 323 1.15 -7.80 4.93
N ILE A 324 1.49 -8.69 4.01
CA ILE A 324 0.97 -10.06 4.02
C ILE A 324 1.38 -10.76 5.32
N THR A 325 2.66 -10.64 5.68
CA THR A 325 3.25 -11.25 6.87
C THR A 325 2.53 -10.87 8.17
N TYR A 326 2.37 -9.57 8.46
CA TYR A 326 1.73 -9.19 9.73
C TYR A 326 0.24 -9.50 9.74
N PHE A 327 -0.45 -9.48 8.59
CA PHE A 327 -1.85 -9.91 8.54
C PHE A 327 -2.00 -11.42 8.74
N THR A 328 -1.08 -12.23 8.22
CA THR A 328 -1.04 -13.66 8.54
C THR A 328 -0.92 -13.89 10.05
N ILE A 329 -0.10 -13.11 10.76
CA ILE A 329 0.02 -13.22 12.22
C ILE A 329 -1.25 -12.71 12.93
N LYS A 330 -1.75 -11.52 12.58
CA LYS A 330 -2.98 -10.92 13.16
C LYS A 330 -4.16 -11.88 13.11
N TYR A 331 -4.39 -12.48 11.95
CA TYR A 331 -5.54 -13.35 11.73
C TYR A 331 -5.32 -14.80 12.20
N ARG A 332 -4.06 -15.19 12.50
CA ARG A 332 -3.74 -16.43 13.23
C ARG A 332 -4.05 -16.27 14.72
N ASP A 333 -3.63 -15.15 15.32
CA ASP A 333 -3.64 -14.99 16.78
C ASP A 333 -4.92 -14.33 17.32
N LEU A 334 -5.61 -13.52 16.51
CA LEU A 334 -6.89 -12.89 16.85
C LEU A 334 -6.90 -12.28 18.25
N THR A 335 -5.96 -11.37 18.54
CA THR A 335 -5.86 -10.68 19.84
C THR A 335 -6.67 -9.38 19.88
N TRP A 336 -7.26 -9.08 21.03
CA TRP A 336 -8.09 -7.89 21.25
C TRP A 336 -7.31 -6.57 21.25
N ARG A 337 -8.01 -5.47 21.01
CA ARG A 337 -7.45 -4.10 21.04
C ARG A 337 -7.44 -3.52 22.45
N PRO A 338 -6.58 -2.53 22.76
CA PRO A 338 -6.55 -1.91 24.09
C PRO A 338 -7.89 -1.32 24.55
N ILE A 339 -8.67 -0.73 23.62
CA ILE A 339 -10.02 -0.22 23.93
C ILE A 339 -10.92 -1.28 24.56
N THR A 340 -10.85 -2.53 24.08
CA THR A 340 -11.64 -3.64 24.61
C THR A 340 -11.23 -3.97 26.04
N ALA A 341 -9.92 -4.19 26.26
CA ALA A 341 -9.38 -4.51 27.57
C ALA A 341 -9.70 -3.44 28.63
N LEU A 342 -9.53 -2.16 28.27
CA LEU A 342 -9.77 -1.02 29.16
C LEU A 342 -11.25 -0.84 29.50
N ARG A 343 -12.15 -0.98 28.53
CA ARG A 343 -13.59 -0.88 28.81
C ARG A 343 -14.11 -2.05 29.64
N ALA A 344 -13.56 -3.24 29.43
CA ALA A 344 -13.92 -4.43 30.19
C ALA A 344 -13.32 -4.47 31.60
N GLY A 345 -12.23 -3.73 31.85
CA GLY A 345 -11.46 -3.85 33.09
C GLY A 345 -10.80 -5.22 33.22
N SER A 346 -10.24 -5.71 32.12
CA SER A 346 -9.68 -7.05 32.04
C SER A 346 -8.21 -6.98 31.58
N PRO A 347 -7.25 -7.41 32.43
CA PRO A 347 -7.43 -8.19 33.65
C PRO A 347 -7.90 -7.32 34.84
N PRO A 348 -8.49 -7.91 35.91
CA PRO A 348 -9.13 -7.17 37.00
C PRO A 348 -8.21 -6.23 37.80
N GLN A 349 -6.89 -6.40 37.65
CA GLN A 349 -5.87 -5.50 38.21
C GLN A 349 -5.90 -4.10 37.59
N VAL A 350 -6.46 -3.95 36.39
CA VAL A 350 -6.69 -2.66 35.73
C VAL A 350 -8.20 -2.39 35.72
N PRO A 351 -8.72 -1.46 36.54
CA PRO A 351 -10.15 -1.19 36.63
C PRO A 351 -10.76 -0.79 35.29
N ALA A 352 -12.02 -1.17 35.09
CA ALA A 352 -12.77 -0.81 33.90
C ALA A 352 -12.88 0.71 33.75
N VAL A 353 -12.71 1.19 32.51
CA VAL A 353 -12.94 2.58 32.10
C VAL A 353 -13.93 2.55 30.93
N PRO A 354 -15.25 2.45 31.19
CA PRO A 354 -16.26 2.16 30.16
C PRO A 354 -16.33 3.19 29.01
N ASP A 355 -15.95 4.43 29.29
CA ASP A 355 -15.94 5.57 28.37
C ASP A 355 -14.55 5.84 27.75
N TRP A 356 -13.58 4.93 27.96
CA TRP A 356 -12.25 5.07 27.36
C TRP A 356 -12.34 5.00 25.84
N THR A 357 -11.69 5.96 25.17
CA THR A 357 -11.59 6.05 23.71
C THR A 357 -10.15 6.40 23.34
N PRO A 358 -9.56 5.70 22.37
CA PRO A 358 -8.20 5.97 21.92
C PRO A 358 -8.11 7.32 21.20
N TYR A 359 -6.91 7.89 21.16
CA TYR A 359 -6.62 9.11 20.41
C TYR A 359 -6.81 8.90 18.91
N LEU A 360 -6.30 7.79 18.37
CA LEU A 360 -6.56 7.35 17.01
C LEU A 360 -7.75 6.37 17.00
N PRO A 361 -8.77 6.56 16.15
CA PRO A 361 -9.84 5.59 16.00
C PRO A 361 -9.33 4.19 15.68
N THR A 362 -9.74 3.20 16.48
CA THR A 362 -9.33 1.81 16.27
C THR A 362 -9.92 1.27 14.96
N VAL A 363 -9.07 0.78 14.07
CA VAL A 363 -9.48 0.08 12.84
C VAL A 363 -9.87 -1.39 13.12
N PRO A 364 -10.75 -2.01 12.31
CA PRO A 364 -11.28 -3.34 12.60
C PRO A 364 -10.34 -4.46 12.15
N GLU A 365 -9.18 -4.55 12.80
CA GLU A 365 -8.25 -5.66 12.66
C GLU A 365 -7.71 -6.08 14.04
N PRO A 366 -7.27 -7.35 14.20
CA PRO A 366 -6.64 -7.83 15.43
C PRO A 366 -5.39 -7.03 15.81
N GLU A 367 -5.06 -7.03 17.10
CA GLU A 367 -4.06 -6.13 17.67
C GLU A 367 -2.62 -6.55 17.34
N PHE A 368 -2.27 -7.82 17.46
CA PHE A 368 -0.87 -8.27 17.42
C PHE A 368 -0.46 -8.84 16.06
N PRO A 369 0.72 -8.49 15.51
CA PRO A 369 1.61 -7.40 15.92
C PRO A 369 1.13 -6.05 15.35
N SER A 370 1.84 -4.96 15.65
CA SER A 370 1.55 -3.65 15.06
C SER A 370 1.96 -3.60 13.58
N GLY A 371 1.00 -3.32 12.70
CA GLY A 371 1.25 -3.18 11.26
C GLY A 371 2.15 -1.98 10.94
N HIS A 372 1.97 -0.85 11.62
CA HIS A 372 2.80 0.35 11.43
C HIS A 372 4.26 0.11 11.82
N SER A 373 4.50 -0.52 12.97
CA SER A 373 5.85 -0.90 13.40
C SER A 373 6.48 -1.93 12.45
N THR A 374 5.68 -2.88 11.92
CA THR A 374 6.18 -3.86 10.95
C THR A 374 6.60 -3.22 9.63
N LEU A 375 5.75 -2.36 9.05
CA LEU A 375 6.08 -1.66 7.81
C LEU A 375 7.27 -0.72 8.01
N SER A 376 7.35 -0.07 9.16
CA SER A 376 8.46 0.82 9.50
C SER A 376 9.78 0.08 9.67
N GLY A 377 9.80 -1.02 10.44
CA GLY A 377 10.99 -1.86 10.57
C GLY A 377 11.45 -2.42 9.22
N THR A 378 10.50 -2.74 8.34
CA THR A 378 10.78 -3.22 6.97
C THR A 378 11.45 -2.14 6.13
N ALA A 379 10.83 -0.96 6.02
CA ALA A 379 11.37 0.14 5.23
C ALA A 379 12.74 0.58 5.75
N ALA A 380 12.89 0.75 7.06
CA ALA A 380 14.17 1.11 7.67
C ALA A 380 15.26 0.08 7.37
N ALA A 381 14.96 -1.22 7.43
CA ALA A 381 15.93 -2.26 7.12
C ALA A 381 16.34 -2.25 5.64
N VAL A 382 15.41 -2.02 4.70
CA VAL A 382 15.75 -1.88 3.27
C VAL A 382 16.60 -0.65 3.03
N LEU A 383 16.17 0.52 3.53
CA LEU A 383 16.89 1.78 3.34
C LEU A 383 18.29 1.73 3.96
N ALA A 384 18.41 1.23 5.20
CA ALA A 384 19.71 1.08 5.86
C ALA A 384 20.64 0.12 5.10
N SER A 385 20.09 -0.95 4.51
CA SER A 385 20.87 -1.89 3.70
C SER A 385 21.31 -1.26 2.37
N PHE A 386 20.43 -0.51 1.71
CA PHE A 386 20.72 0.21 0.47
C PHE A 386 21.82 1.26 0.65
N TYR A 387 21.73 2.08 1.70
CA TYR A 387 22.75 3.09 2.00
C TYR A 387 24.01 2.51 2.67
N GLY A 388 24.00 1.23 3.05
CA GLY A 388 25.06 0.61 3.85
C GLY A 388 25.20 1.20 5.27
N THR A 389 24.22 2.00 5.72
CA THR A 389 24.20 2.65 7.02
C THR A 389 22.77 3.01 7.43
N ASP A 390 22.47 2.88 8.71
CA ASP A 390 21.22 3.40 9.31
C ASP A 390 21.28 4.92 9.56
N ARG A 391 22.47 5.51 9.56
CA ARG A 391 22.70 6.93 9.91
C ARG A 391 22.57 7.85 8.70
N VAL A 392 21.33 8.05 8.26
CA VAL A 392 20.97 9.01 7.22
C VAL A 392 20.12 10.11 7.86
N SER A 393 20.54 11.37 7.69
CA SER A 393 19.81 12.53 8.21
C SER A 393 18.82 13.07 7.18
N PHE A 394 17.59 13.33 7.60
CA PHE A 394 16.53 13.89 6.76
C PHE A 394 15.49 14.60 7.62
N SER A 395 14.61 15.37 6.98
CA SER A 395 13.48 16.05 7.62
C SER A 395 12.18 15.56 7.01
N ILE A 396 11.21 15.18 7.84
CA ILE A 396 9.90 14.74 7.35
C ILE A 396 8.78 15.28 8.25
N GLY A 397 7.70 15.77 7.63
CA GLY A 397 6.51 16.27 8.32
C GLY A 397 5.50 15.17 8.57
N GLY A 398 4.52 15.44 9.44
CA GLY A 398 3.36 14.56 9.57
C GLY A 398 2.43 14.71 8.38
N GLU A 399 1.58 13.71 8.17
CA GLU A 399 0.52 13.80 7.17
C GLU A 399 -0.81 14.25 7.81
N GLY A 400 -1.77 14.71 7.01
CA GLY A 400 -3.07 15.16 7.51
C GLY A 400 -4.20 14.99 6.50
N PRO A 401 -5.44 15.40 6.86
CA PRO A 401 -5.77 16.25 8.02
C PRO A 401 -5.63 15.55 9.39
N LEU A 402 -5.30 16.33 10.43
CA LEU A 402 -5.31 15.86 11.81
C LEU A 402 -6.70 16.07 12.47
N PRO A 403 -6.97 15.45 13.64
CA PRO A 403 -8.22 15.66 14.36
C PRO A 403 -8.55 17.14 14.58
N ASN A 404 -9.83 17.48 14.47
CA ASN A 404 -10.36 18.85 14.60
C ASN A 404 -9.87 19.84 13.54
N GLY A 405 -9.37 19.36 12.40
CA GLY A 405 -8.88 20.22 11.32
C GLY A 405 -7.56 20.91 11.64
N ALA A 406 -6.77 20.35 12.57
CA ALA A 406 -5.44 20.87 12.87
C ALA A 406 -4.48 20.62 11.70
N ASP A 407 -3.53 21.55 11.53
CA ASP A 407 -2.48 21.42 10.53
C ASP A 407 -1.56 20.22 10.82
N PRO A 408 -1.04 19.53 9.79
CA PRO A 408 -0.05 18.49 9.96
C PRO A 408 1.19 18.98 10.73
N VAL A 409 1.91 18.05 11.35
CA VAL A 409 3.15 18.39 12.06
C VAL A 409 4.19 18.88 11.05
N ALA A 410 4.77 20.06 11.30
CA ALA A 410 5.85 20.60 10.47
C ALA A 410 7.06 19.63 10.43
N PRO A 411 7.89 19.67 9.37
CA PRO A 411 9.03 18.75 9.24
C PRO A 411 9.93 18.69 10.48
N VAL A 412 10.21 17.47 10.94
CA VAL A 412 11.10 17.17 12.07
C VAL A 412 12.36 16.49 11.54
N ASN A 413 13.52 16.83 12.12
CA ASN A 413 14.80 16.24 11.76
C ASN A 413 15.00 14.88 12.43
N PHE A 414 15.33 13.88 11.63
CA PHE A 414 15.78 12.57 12.07
C PHE A 414 17.24 12.35 11.64
N THR A 415 17.97 11.52 12.38
CA THR A 415 19.39 11.21 12.12
C THR A 415 19.63 9.76 11.73
N SER A 416 18.56 8.96 11.73
CA SER A 416 18.59 7.55 11.35
C SER A 416 17.19 7.03 11.02
N PHE A 417 17.12 5.97 10.21
CA PHE A 417 15.84 5.29 9.95
C PHE A 417 15.32 4.61 11.21
N SER A 418 16.20 4.00 12.02
CA SER A 418 15.82 3.37 13.29
C SER A 418 15.21 4.37 14.29
N SER A 419 15.61 5.65 14.27
CA SER A 419 14.97 6.68 15.09
C SER A 419 13.51 6.95 14.68
N VAL A 420 13.21 6.89 13.38
CA VAL A 420 11.83 6.97 12.88
C VAL A 420 11.03 5.74 13.32
N VAL A 421 11.59 4.53 13.20
CA VAL A 421 10.93 3.29 13.65
C VAL A 421 10.54 3.38 15.13
N GLY A 422 11.46 3.85 15.98
CA GLY A 422 11.19 4.04 17.40
C GLY A 422 10.07 5.05 17.67
N GLU A 423 10.03 6.16 16.90
CA GLU A 423 8.98 7.17 17.03
C GLU A 423 7.61 6.67 16.55
N VAL A 424 7.55 5.98 15.40
CA VAL A 424 6.32 5.33 14.90
C VAL A 424 5.78 4.32 15.89
N SER A 425 6.64 3.44 16.42
CA SER A 425 6.24 2.44 17.41
C SER A 425 5.75 3.06 18.71
N LEU A 426 6.36 4.16 19.16
CA LEU A 426 5.84 4.89 20.32
C LEU A 426 4.49 5.52 20.01
N ALA A 427 4.34 6.13 18.82
CA ALA A 427 3.08 6.74 18.37
C ALA A 427 1.92 5.76 18.50
N ARG A 428 2.06 4.52 18.03
CA ARG A 428 0.97 3.52 18.08
C ARG A 428 0.47 3.21 19.49
N VAL A 429 1.35 3.31 20.48
CA VAL A 429 1.02 3.12 21.90
C VAL A 429 0.32 4.36 22.46
N VAL A 430 0.85 5.57 22.20
CA VAL A 430 0.27 6.83 22.71
C VAL A 430 -0.93 7.33 21.90
N GLU A 431 -1.17 6.74 20.74
CA GLU A 431 -2.41 6.85 19.97
C GLU A 431 -3.52 5.94 20.55
N GLY A 432 -3.16 5.00 21.43
CA GLY A 432 -4.09 4.13 22.13
C GLY A 432 -4.51 2.86 21.37
N VAL A 433 -3.86 2.54 20.26
CA VAL A 433 -4.29 1.45 19.37
C VAL A 433 -3.49 0.16 19.50
N HIS A 434 -2.32 0.19 20.15
CA HIS A 434 -1.44 -0.97 20.35
C HIS A 434 -0.83 -1.05 21.75
N PHE A 435 -0.53 -2.28 22.17
CA PHE A 435 0.34 -2.55 23.32
C PHE A 435 1.81 -2.41 22.91
N ARG A 436 2.72 -2.15 23.87
CA ARG A 436 4.16 -2.02 23.60
C ARG A 436 4.72 -3.32 23.01
N ARG A 437 4.22 -4.47 23.48
CA ARG A 437 4.60 -5.77 22.91
C ARG A 437 4.35 -5.88 21.42
N ALA A 438 3.20 -5.41 20.94
CA ALA A 438 2.84 -5.50 19.54
C ALA A 438 3.74 -4.64 18.65
N THR A 439 4.20 -3.49 19.16
CA THR A 439 5.11 -2.61 18.42
C THR A 439 6.53 -3.19 18.37
N GLN A 440 7.06 -3.70 19.48
CA GLN A 440 8.35 -4.41 19.52
C GLN A 440 8.39 -5.64 18.61
N ALA A 441 7.32 -6.46 18.63
CA ALA A 441 7.21 -7.60 17.74
C ALA A 441 7.14 -7.17 16.28
N GLY A 442 6.38 -6.11 15.99
CA GLY A 442 6.28 -5.53 14.66
C GLY A 442 7.64 -5.06 14.14
N GLU A 443 8.40 -4.30 14.93
CA GLU A 443 9.76 -3.88 14.55
C GLU A 443 10.66 -5.06 14.15
N ALA A 444 10.68 -6.11 14.97
CA ALA A 444 11.51 -7.29 14.72
C ALA A 444 11.07 -8.07 13.46
N VAL A 445 9.74 -8.28 13.30
CA VAL A 445 9.17 -8.90 12.10
C VAL A 445 9.52 -8.09 10.86
N GLY A 446 9.34 -6.77 10.94
CA GLY A 446 9.63 -5.86 9.84
C GLY A 446 11.10 -5.90 9.43
N ALA A 447 12.01 -5.78 10.40
CA ALA A 447 13.44 -5.83 10.15
C ALA A 447 13.86 -7.13 9.45
N GLN A 448 13.32 -8.29 9.89
CA GLN A 448 13.59 -9.56 9.24
C GLN A 448 13.08 -9.58 7.80
N VAL A 449 11.86 -9.08 7.55
CA VAL A 449 11.30 -9.02 6.19
C VAL A 449 12.15 -8.14 5.28
N GLY A 450 12.49 -6.93 5.73
CA GLY A 450 13.29 -5.99 4.95
C GLY A 450 14.67 -6.57 4.59
N THR A 451 15.39 -7.11 5.58
CA THR A 451 16.69 -7.75 5.34
C THR A 451 16.59 -8.98 4.45
N TYR A 452 15.55 -9.80 4.62
CA TYR A 452 15.36 -10.97 3.77
C TYR A 452 15.12 -10.57 2.31
N VAL A 453 14.22 -9.62 2.07
CA VAL A 453 13.90 -9.16 0.72
C VAL A 453 15.12 -8.54 0.06
N PHE A 454 15.83 -7.65 0.76
CA PHE A 454 17.06 -7.03 0.24
C PHE A 454 18.10 -8.08 -0.19
N ASN A 455 18.41 -9.05 0.67
CA ASN A 455 19.42 -10.07 0.40
C ASN A 455 19.01 -11.09 -0.69
N ASN A 456 17.73 -11.16 -1.03
CA ASN A 456 17.19 -12.16 -1.96
C ASN A 456 16.53 -11.55 -3.20
N PHE A 457 16.58 -10.22 -3.36
CA PHE A 457 15.88 -9.52 -4.43
C PHE A 457 16.26 -10.04 -5.82
N GLY A 458 17.55 -10.30 -6.07
CA GLY A 458 18.02 -10.88 -7.33
C GLY A 458 17.39 -12.24 -7.69
N ARG A 459 16.93 -13.03 -6.71
CA ARG A 459 16.20 -14.29 -6.98
C ARG A 459 14.81 -14.03 -7.56
N LEU A 460 14.13 -12.98 -7.10
CA LEU A 460 12.84 -12.56 -7.66
C LEU A 460 13.01 -12.12 -9.11
N VAL A 461 14.00 -11.27 -9.36
CA VAL A 461 14.33 -10.77 -10.70
C VAL A 461 14.62 -11.92 -11.66
N GLY A 462 15.47 -12.87 -11.25
CA GLY A 462 15.78 -14.06 -12.04
C GLY A 462 14.56 -14.95 -12.33
N ALA A 463 13.60 -15.05 -11.40
CA ALA A 463 12.37 -15.80 -11.63
C ALA A 463 11.48 -15.15 -12.71
N PHE A 464 11.39 -13.82 -12.74
CA PHE A 464 10.63 -13.11 -13.78
C PHE A 464 11.31 -13.11 -15.15
N ALA A 465 12.65 -13.09 -15.20
CA ALA A 465 13.39 -13.27 -16.45
C ALA A 465 13.03 -14.59 -17.16
N ASN A 466 12.78 -15.66 -16.38
CA ASN A 466 12.38 -16.97 -16.91
C ASN A 466 10.91 -17.08 -17.33
N LEU A 467 10.07 -16.10 -16.95
CA LEU A 467 8.65 -16.04 -17.31
C LEU A 467 8.40 -15.15 -18.53
N SER A 468 9.41 -14.41 -19.00
CA SER A 468 9.27 -13.55 -20.17
C SER A 468 9.02 -14.40 -21.41
N PRO A 469 7.94 -14.16 -22.18
CA PRO A 469 7.78 -14.82 -23.46
C PRO A 469 9.00 -14.48 -24.33
N THR A 470 9.59 -15.49 -24.97
CA THR A 470 10.60 -15.28 -26.01
C THR A 470 10.05 -14.24 -26.99
N LEU A 471 10.60 -13.03 -26.97
CA LEU A 471 10.31 -11.99 -27.96
C LEU A 471 10.89 -12.46 -29.29
N THR A 472 10.18 -13.35 -29.97
CA THR A 472 10.54 -13.79 -31.32
C THR A 472 10.24 -12.65 -32.29
N SER A 473 11.27 -11.89 -32.63
CA SER A 473 11.37 -10.86 -33.68
C SER A 473 10.51 -9.60 -33.53
N PRO A 474 11.00 -8.43 -34.00
CA PRO A 474 10.19 -7.22 -34.03
C PRO A 474 8.97 -7.44 -34.94
N PRO A 475 7.80 -6.88 -34.61
CA PRO A 475 6.64 -6.94 -35.49
C PRO A 475 6.98 -6.34 -36.85
N PRO A 476 6.45 -6.90 -37.96
CA PRO A 476 6.72 -6.38 -39.29
C PRO A 476 6.30 -4.90 -39.39
N PRO A 477 7.01 -4.07 -40.16
CA PRO A 477 6.68 -2.66 -40.28
C PRO A 477 5.26 -2.50 -40.83
N ILE A 478 4.41 -1.79 -40.08
CA ILE A 478 3.05 -1.49 -40.50
C ILE A 478 3.13 -0.46 -41.63
N SER A 479 2.85 -0.90 -42.84
CA SER A 479 2.89 -0.08 -44.04
C SER A 479 1.54 0.58 -44.33
N GLN A 480 1.02 1.44 -43.44
CA GLN A 480 0.00 2.48 -43.77
C GLN A 480 -0.13 3.48 -42.59
N PRO A 481 -0.35 4.79 -42.84
CA PRO A 481 -0.59 5.76 -41.78
C PRO A 481 -2.01 5.65 -41.22
N ILE A 482 -2.14 5.61 -39.90
CA ILE A 482 -3.44 5.66 -39.20
C ILE A 482 -3.86 7.13 -39.10
N TYR A 483 -4.48 7.64 -40.16
CA TYR A 483 -5.34 8.82 -40.07
C TYR A 483 -6.46 8.68 -41.10
N ASN A 484 -7.69 8.48 -40.65
CA ASN A 484 -8.86 8.52 -41.53
C ASN A 484 -9.90 9.50 -40.94
N PRO A 485 -9.99 10.74 -41.46
CA PRO A 485 -10.92 11.74 -40.97
C PRO A 485 -12.27 11.55 -41.67
N THR A 486 -13.12 10.66 -41.17
CA THR A 486 -14.56 10.68 -41.52
C THR A 486 -15.34 9.81 -40.55
N VAL A 487 -15.82 10.41 -39.46
CA VAL A 487 -16.94 9.87 -38.69
C VAL A 487 -18.18 10.65 -39.12
N THR A 488 -18.99 10.05 -39.97
CA THR A 488 -20.35 10.52 -40.27
C THR A 488 -21.27 10.21 -39.09
N ALA A 489 -22.07 11.19 -38.70
CA ALA A 489 -23.00 11.15 -37.57
C ALA A 489 -24.03 9.99 -37.67
N ILE A 490 -24.35 9.38 -36.53
CA ILE A 490 -25.44 8.40 -36.38
C ILE A 490 -26.76 9.16 -36.15
N PRO A 491 -27.88 8.81 -36.82
CA PRO A 491 -29.15 9.53 -36.68
C PRO A 491 -29.85 9.26 -35.35
N ALA A 492 -30.54 10.27 -34.82
CA ALA A 492 -31.36 10.18 -33.61
C ALA A 492 -32.59 9.30 -33.81
N GLY A 493 -32.69 8.22 -33.02
CA GLY A 493 -33.89 7.39 -32.90
C GLY A 493 -34.88 7.99 -31.91
N THR A 494 -36.11 8.17 -32.38
CA THR A 494 -37.29 8.71 -31.70
C THR A 494 -37.73 7.87 -30.49
N TYR A 495 -37.92 8.51 -29.33
CA TYR A 495 -38.81 8.04 -28.26
C TYR A 495 -40.16 8.76 -28.39
N SER A 496 -41.25 8.06 -28.11
CA SER A 496 -42.62 8.60 -28.07
C SER A 496 -43.50 7.69 -27.20
N PRO A 497 -44.50 8.24 -26.48
CA PRO A 497 -44.46 9.30 -25.47
C PRO A 497 -44.37 8.74 -24.04
#